data_AF-A0A1J5RS42-F1
#
_entry.id   AF-A0A1J5RS42-F1
#
_cell.length_a   1.000
_cell.length_b   1.000
_cell.length_c   1.000
_cell.angle_alpha   90.00
_cell.angle_beta   90.00
_cell.angle_gamma   90.00
#
_symmetry.space_group_name_H-M   'P 1'
#
loop_
_entity.id
_entity.type
_entity.pdbx_description
1 polymer ?
#
loop_
_entity_poly.entity_id
_entity_poly.type
_entity_poly.pdbx_seq_one_letter_code
_entity_poly.pdbx_strand_id
1 'polypeptide(L)'
;MIRILKWSPGMCGSFEAMNDDHRRLIAQTNRLITAFYAGVGDAVVAVCFQEVLQGLRGHFDHEETWLAQCGDPGLAEHRAEHRAEHAAFLAELDGFTLPGDAAALLRRLCGWLTSHMATMDSGHPLPADEGPEEARAPSEG
;
A
#
# COMPACT_ATOMS: atom_id res chain seq x y z
N MET A 1 15.46 -17.15 -12.56
CA MET A 1 14.66 -17.40 -11.33
C MET A 1 13.70 -16.25 -11.19
N ILE A 2 12.39 -16.51 -11.08
CA ILE A 2 11.38 -15.46 -10.86
C ILE A 2 11.63 -14.87 -9.46
N ARG A 3 11.79 -13.55 -9.34
CA ARG A 3 11.97 -12.88 -8.06
C ARG A 3 10.64 -12.26 -7.64
N ILE A 4 10.08 -12.77 -6.55
CA ILE A 4 8.86 -12.26 -5.92
C ILE A 4 9.20 -11.31 -4.78
N LEU A 5 8.27 -10.41 -4.45
CA LEU A 5 8.28 -9.62 -3.23
C LEU A 5 8.04 -10.55 -2.02
N LYS A 6 8.78 -10.31 -0.95
CA LYS A 6 8.61 -11.03 0.32
C LYS A 6 8.21 -10.04 1.40
N TRP A 7 7.19 -10.41 2.17
CA TRP A 7 6.86 -9.73 3.41
C TRP A 7 8.08 -9.70 4.34
N SER A 8 8.23 -8.62 5.10
CA SER A 8 9.20 -8.50 6.17
C SER A 8 8.63 -7.68 7.32
N PRO A 9 9.09 -7.86 8.57
CA PRO A 9 8.65 -7.04 9.69
C PRO A 9 8.88 -5.54 9.51
N GLY A 10 9.84 -5.14 8.67
CA GLY A 10 10.07 -3.73 8.34
C GLY A 10 8.97 -3.10 7.47
N MET A 11 7.99 -3.88 7.01
CA MET A 11 6.79 -3.42 6.30
C MET A 11 5.57 -3.40 7.21
N CYS A 12 5.74 -3.63 8.53
CA CYS A 12 4.63 -3.53 9.47
C CYS A 12 4.20 -2.07 9.57
N GLY A 13 2.92 -1.84 9.31
CA GLY A 13 2.23 -0.62 9.66
C GLY A 13 1.94 -0.52 11.15
N SER A 14 1.30 0.57 11.54
CA SER A 14 0.98 0.86 12.95
C SER A 14 -0.18 0.04 13.53
N PHE A 15 -0.99 -0.60 12.70
CA PHE A 15 -2.16 -1.39 13.10
C PHE A 15 -2.44 -2.50 12.07
N GLU A 16 -3.24 -3.49 12.48
CA GLU A 16 -3.36 -4.73 11.71
C GLU A 16 -4.06 -4.56 10.36
N ALA A 17 -5.04 -3.66 10.24
CA ALA A 17 -5.71 -3.40 8.97
C ALA A 17 -4.74 -2.92 7.87
N MET A 18 -3.77 -2.07 8.22
CA MET A 18 -2.70 -1.64 7.30
C MET A 18 -1.75 -2.80 6.96
N ASN A 19 -1.43 -3.67 7.94
CA ASN A 19 -0.66 -4.88 7.66
C ASN A 19 -1.38 -5.80 6.67
N ASP A 20 -2.70 -5.94 6.78
CA ASP A 20 -3.52 -6.73 5.88
C ASP A 20 -3.53 -6.16 4.46
N ASP A 21 -3.67 -4.83 4.32
CA ASP A 21 -3.56 -4.14 3.04
C ASP A 21 -2.17 -4.35 2.41
N HIS A 22 -1.09 -4.22 3.21
CA HIS A 22 0.27 -4.48 2.71
C HIS A 22 0.46 -5.92 2.24
N ARG A 23 -0.01 -6.91 3.02
CA ARG A 23 0.07 -8.33 2.65
C ARG A 23 -0.71 -8.59 1.36
N ARG A 24 -1.89 -7.99 1.20
CA ARG A 24 -2.70 -8.09 -0.01
C ARG A 24 -1.99 -7.48 -1.21
N LEU A 25 -1.42 -6.29 -1.09
CA LEU A 25 -0.67 -5.62 -2.15
C LEU A 25 0.56 -6.43 -2.61
N ILE A 26 1.30 -7.02 -1.68
CA ILE A 26 2.41 -7.92 -1.99
C ILE A 26 1.91 -9.15 -2.75
N ALA A 27 0.81 -9.76 -2.31
CA ALA A 27 0.23 -10.92 -2.99
C ALA A 27 -0.22 -10.59 -4.42
N GLN A 28 -0.91 -9.46 -4.62
CA GLN A 28 -1.33 -8.99 -5.95
C GLN A 28 -0.12 -8.69 -6.85
N THR A 29 0.90 -8.04 -6.32
CA THR A 29 2.13 -7.75 -7.08
C THR A 29 2.86 -9.05 -7.45
N ASN A 30 2.90 -10.03 -6.56
CA ASN A 30 3.47 -11.35 -6.86
C ASN A 30 2.70 -12.12 -7.93
N ARG A 31 1.36 -11.99 -7.96
CA ARG A 31 0.54 -12.54 -9.05
C ARG A 31 0.88 -11.89 -10.38
N LEU A 32 1.01 -10.56 -10.41
CA LEU A 32 1.43 -9.82 -11.61
C LEU A 32 2.83 -10.24 -12.10
N ILE A 33 3.82 -10.32 -11.21
CA ILE A 33 5.17 -10.81 -11.51
C ILE A 33 5.09 -12.21 -12.14
N THR A 34 4.32 -13.10 -11.52
CA THR A 34 4.18 -14.48 -11.99
C THR A 34 3.53 -14.54 -13.36
N ALA A 35 2.44 -13.80 -13.57
CA ALA A 35 1.74 -13.75 -14.85
C ALA A 35 2.67 -13.26 -15.97
N PHE A 36 3.43 -12.20 -15.71
CA PHE A 36 4.38 -11.66 -16.68
C PHE A 36 5.46 -12.68 -17.06
N TYR A 37 6.16 -13.27 -16.07
CA TYR A 37 7.26 -14.20 -16.34
C TYR A 37 6.82 -15.57 -16.84
N ALA A 38 5.60 -16.00 -16.51
CA ALA A 38 5.03 -17.25 -17.02
C ALA A 38 4.51 -17.13 -18.46
N GLY A 39 4.42 -15.91 -19.02
CA GLY A 39 3.96 -15.68 -20.39
C GLY A 39 2.51 -16.11 -20.62
N VAL A 40 1.65 -15.99 -19.61
CA VAL A 40 0.24 -16.44 -19.66
C VAL A 40 -0.67 -15.55 -20.53
N GLY A 41 -0.10 -14.52 -21.18
CA GLY A 41 -0.76 -13.65 -22.15
C GLY A 41 -1.07 -12.24 -21.62
N ASP A 42 -1.07 -11.28 -22.54
CA ASP A 42 -1.16 -9.84 -22.23
C ASP A 42 -2.45 -9.46 -21.49
N ALA A 43 -3.58 -10.09 -21.81
CA ALA A 43 -4.85 -9.84 -21.14
C ALA A 43 -4.80 -10.21 -19.64
N VAL A 44 -4.12 -11.31 -19.29
CA VAL A 44 -3.98 -11.75 -17.89
C VAL A 44 -3.04 -10.81 -17.14
N VAL A 45 -1.95 -10.39 -17.77
CA VAL A 45 -1.02 -9.40 -17.20
C VAL A 45 -1.73 -8.07 -16.94
N ALA A 46 -2.56 -7.60 -17.89
CA ALA A 46 -3.35 -6.39 -17.72
C ALA A 46 -4.34 -6.50 -16.56
N VAL A 47 -5.05 -7.63 -16.43
CA VAL A 47 -5.96 -7.87 -15.29
C VAL A 47 -5.21 -7.84 -13.96
N CYS A 48 -4.08 -8.54 -13.84
CA CYS A 48 -3.28 -8.52 -12.61
C CYS A 48 -2.75 -7.12 -12.28
N PHE A 49 -2.43 -6.30 -13.30
CA PHE A 49 -2.00 -4.93 -13.07
C PHE A 49 -3.15 -4.06 -12.56
N GLN A 50 -4.36 -4.21 -13.11
CA GLN A 50 -5.55 -3.52 -12.61
C GLN A 50 -5.89 -3.93 -11.17
N GLU A 51 -5.73 -5.21 -10.80
CA GLU A 51 -5.90 -5.66 -9.41
C GLU A 51 -4.93 -4.93 -8.46
N VAL A 52 -3.66 -4.73 -8.87
CA VAL A 52 -2.67 -3.97 -8.08
C VAL A 52 -3.09 -2.50 -7.96
N LEU A 53 -3.50 -1.85 -9.05
CA LEU A 53 -3.95 -0.45 -9.01
C LEU A 53 -5.15 -0.25 -8.10
N GLN A 54 -6.12 -1.17 -8.12
CA GLN A 54 -7.25 -1.15 -7.21
C GLN A 54 -6.82 -1.37 -5.76
N GLY A 55 -5.85 -2.28 -5.53
CA GLY A 55 -5.25 -2.49 -4.21
C GLY A 55 -4.60 -1.22 -3.66
N LEU A 56 -3.81 -0.52 -4.49
CA LEU A 56 -3.11 0.70 -4.10
C LEU A 56 -4.09 1.80 -3.72
N ARG A 57 -5.11 2.04 -4.55
CA ARG A 57 -6.14 3.05 -4.27
C ARG A 57 -6.86 2.78 -2.95
N GLY A 58 -7.26 1.53 -2.71
CA GLY A 58 -7.91 1.16 -1.44
C GLY A 58 -7.01 1.36 -0.23
N HIS A 59 -5.75 0.93 -0.31
CA HIS A 59 -4.74 1.15 0.73
C HIS A 59 -4.58 2.64 1.05
N PHE A 60 -4.38 3.48 0.02
CA PHE A 60 -4.23 4.93 0.17
C PHE A 60 -5.46 5.60 0.78
N ASP A 61 -6.67 5.23 0.33
CA ASP A 61 -7.92 5.75 0.88
C ASP A 61 -8.06 5.42 2.37
N HIS A 62 -7.67 4.21 2.78
CA HIS A 62 -7.70 3.84 4.17
C HIS A 62 -6.65 4.62 4.98
N GLU A 63 -5.41 4.73 4.51
CA GLU A 63 -4.34 5.52 5.13
C GLU A 63 -4.72 6.97 5.33
N GLU A 64 -5.29 7.60 4.31
CA GLU A 64 -5.78 8.96 4.41
C GLU A 64 -6.89 9.12 5.45
N THR A 65 -7.76 8.12 5.57
CA THR A 65 -8.84 8.09 6.58
C THR A 65 -8.26 7.97 7.97
N TRP A 66 -7.29 7.08 8.19
CA TRP A 66 -6.62 6.89 9.47
C TRP A 66 -5.83 8.14 9.88
N LEU A 67 -5.01 8.69 8.98
CA LEU A 67 -4.25 9.92 9.23
C LEU A 67 -5.17 11.13 9.51
N ALA A 68 -6.40 11.15 8.97
CA ALA A 68 -7.39 12.19 9.28
C ALA A 68 -7.92 12.10 10.72
N GLN A 69 -7.96 10.90 11.28
CA GLN A 69 -8.47 10.63 12.62
C GLN A 69 -7.40 10.81 13.70
N CYS A 70 -6.12 10.71 13.32
CA CYS A 70 -5.00 11.06 14.18
C CYS A 70 -5.00 12.59 14.39
N GLY A 71 -5.56 13.05 15.51
CA GLY A 71 -5.74 14.48 15.84
C GLY A 71 -4.45 15.26 16.11
N ASP A 72 -3.31 14.85 15.55
CA ASP A 72 -2.02 15.51 15.71
C ASP A 72 -1.83 16.61 14.62
N PRO A 73 -1.70 17.89 14.99
CA PRO A 73 -1.39 18.96 14.04
C PRO A 73 -0.11 18.73 13.22
N GLY A 74 0.86 17.98 13.75
CA GLY A 74 2.09 17.60 13.03
C GLY A 74 1.88 16.61 11.89
N LEU A 75 0.74 15.89 11.87
CA LEU A 75 0.39 14.96 10.79
C LEU A 75 -0.22 15.66 9.57
N ALA A 76 -0.57 16.95 9.67
CA ALA A 76 -1.17 17.68 8.55
C ALA A 76 -0.21 17.84 7.36
N GLU A 77 1.06 18.15 7.63
CA GLU A 77 2.12 18.24 6.61
C GLU A 77 2.44 16.86 6.04
N HIS A 78 2.66 15.87 6.90
CA HIS A 78 2.88 14.46 6.50
C HIS A 78 1.75 13.93 5.60
N ARG A 79 0.49 14.18 5.96
CA ARG A 79 -0.68 13.75 5.17
C ARG A 79 -0.74 14.45 3.81
N ALA A 80 -0.29 15.70 3.71
CA ALA A 80 -0.23 16.41 2.42
C ALA A 80 0.87 15.84 1.52
N GLU A 81 2.04 15.54 2.09
CA GLU A 81 3.15 14.89 1.38
C GLU A 81 2.76 13.49 0.91
N HIS A 82 2.17 12.67 1.78
CA HIS A 82 1.75 11.31 1.50
C HIS A 82 0.72 11.26 0.35
N ARG A 83 -0.29 12.13 0.39
CA ARG A 83 -1.24 12.32 -0.74
C ARG A 83 -0.56 12.68 -2.05
N ALA A 84 0.41 13.59 -2.01
CA ALA A 84 1.13 14.01 -3.21
C ALA A 84 1.95 12.85 -3.78
N GLU A 85 2.61 12.05 -2.93
CA GLU A 85 3.33 10.85 -3.36
C GLU A 85 2.40 9.78 -3.95
N HIS A 86 1.25 9.52 -3.32
CA HIS A 86 0.26 8.57 -3.83
C HIS A 86 -0.26 8.97 -5.22
N ALA A 87 -0.65 10.23 -5.38
CA ALA A 87 -1.12 10.76 -6.65
C ALA A 87 -0.04 10.71 -7.73
N ALA A 88 1.19 11.11 -7.40
CA ALA A 88 2.33 11.07 -8.31
C ALA A 88 2.65 9.64 -8.74
N PHE A 89 2.61 8.68 -7.81
CA PHE A 89 2.91 7.30 -8.11
C PHE A 89 1.82 6.64 -8.97
N LEU A 90 0.54 6.88 -8.70
CA LEU A 90 -0.55 6.41 -9.58
C LEU A 90 -0.42 6.99 -11.00
N ALA A 91 -0.10 8.29 -11.12
CA ALA A 91 0.14 8.92 -12.42
C ALA A 91 1.38 8.36 -13.13
N GLU A 92 2.44 8.03 -12.39
CA GLU A 92 3.62 7.33 -12.93
C GLU A 92 3.22 5.96 -13.50
N LEU A 93 2.39 5.21 -12.76
CA LEU A 93 1.91 3.89 -13.17
C LEU A 93 1.05 3.94 -14.44
N ASP A 94 0.23 4.98 -14.61
CA ASP A 94 -0.58 5.20 -15.81
C ASP A 94 0.27 5.49 -17.07
N GLY A 95 1.53 5.92 -16.89
CA GLY A 95 2.46 6.19 -18.00
C GLY A 95 3.07 4.94 -18.64
N PHE A 96 2.96 3.77 -18.02
CA PHE A 96 3.53 2.52 -18.55
C PHE A 96 2.58 1.82 -19.53
N THR A 97 3.14 1.34 -20.65
CA THR A 97 2.39 0.58 -21.65
C THR A 97 2.71 -0.91 -21.55
N LEU A 98 1.72 -1.74 -21.21
CA LEU A 98 1.88 -3.19 -21.18
C LEU A 98 1.57 -3.85 -22.54
N PRO A 99 2.31 -4.90 -22.95
CA PRO A 99 3.41 -5.54 -22.23
C PRO A 99 4.78 -4.86 -22.40
N GLY A 100 4.91 -3.84 -23.27
CA GLY A 100 6.18 -3.23 -23.69
C GLY A 100 7.08 -2.78 -22.53
N ASP A 101 6.50 -2.18 -21.49
CA ASP A 101 7.22 -1.65 -20.34
C ASP A 101 7.14 -2.52 -19.10
N ALA A 102 6.60 -3.74 -19.19
CA ALA A 102 6.29 -4.57 -18.03
C ALA A 102 7.48 -4.77 -17.09
N ALA A 103 8.68 -4.98 -17.62
CA ALA A 103 9.88 -5.13 -16.79
C ALA A 103 10.25 -3.83 -16.03
N ALA A 104 10.05 -2.67 -16.65
CA ALA A 104 10.30 -1.36 -16.02
C ALA A 104 9.24 -1.06 -14.96
N LEU A 105 7.96 -1.27 -15.30
CA LEU A 105 6.83 -1.16 -14.39
C LEU A 105 7.02 -2.04 -13.15
N LEU A 106 7.37 -3.32 -13.32
CA LEU A 106 7.56 -4.23 -12.18
C LEU A 106 8.69 -3.79 -11.26
N ARG A 107 9.81 -3.29 -11.82
CA ARG A 107 10.91 -2.76 -11.01
C ARG A 107 10.49 -1.53 -10.23
N ARG A 108 9.78 -0.59 -10.86
CA ARG A 108 9.30 0.62 -10.18
C ARG A 108 8.27 0.30 -9.11
N LEU A 109 7.29 -0.53 -9.43
CA LEU A 109 6.26 -0.99 -8.50
C LEU A 109 6.86 -1.67 -7.28
N CYS A 110 7.73 -2.67 -7.47
CA CYS A 110 8.36 -3.36 -6.34
C CYS A 110 9.20 -2.41 -5.50
N GLY A 111 10.02 -1.56 -6.13
CA GLY A 111 10.88 -0.63 -5.42
C GLY A 111 10.10 0.39 -4.61
N TRP A 112 9.12 1.04 -5.22
CA TRP A 112 8.29 2.04 -4.55
C TRP A 112 7.53 1.43 -3.38
N LEU A 113 6.80 0.33 -3.62
CA LEU A 113 5.95 -0.30 -2.61
C LEU A 113 6.74 -0.71 -1.37
N THR A 114 7.91 -1.35 -1.56
CA THR A 114 8.75 -1.74 -0.42
C THR A 114 9.33 -0.56 0.34
N SER A 115 9.65 0.54 -0.34
CA SER A 115 10.16 1.74 0.31
C SER A 115 9.06 2.44 1.09
N HIS A 116 7.90 2.64 0.45
CA HIS A 116 6.76 3.34 1.03
C HIS A 116 6.28 2.67 2.32
N MET A 117 6.03 1.36 2.27
CA MET A 117 5.63 0.57 3.44
C MET A 117 6.64 0.63 4.60
N ALA A 118 7.93 0.78 4.29
CA ALA A 118 9.00 0.74 5.29
C ALA A 118 9.39 2.12 5.85
N THR A 119 8.91 3.20 5.24
CA THR A 119 9.31 4.56 5.63
C THR A 119 8.14 5.50 5.86
N MET A 120 7.11 5.44 5.01
CA MET A 120 5.99 6.37 5.04
C MET A 120 4.78 5.80 5.77
N ASP A 121 4.57 4.48 5.77
CA ASP A 121 3.40 3.85 6.38
C ASP A 121 3.70 3.33 7.80
N SER A 122 4.99 3.26 8.14
CA SER A 122 5.48 2.76 9.42
C SER A 122 5.55 3.84 10.50
N GLY A 123 5.14 3.53 11.73
CA GLY A 123 5.47 4.32 12.91
C GLY A 123 4.52 5.48 13.22
N HIS A 124 3.33 5.52 12.60
CA HIS A 124 2.28 6.48 12.94
C HIS A 124 1.58 6.15 14.26
N PRO A 125 1.15 7.16 15.04
CA PRO A 125 0.30 6.94 16.20
C PRO A 125 -1.08 6.41 15.80
N LEU A 126 -1.74 5.67 16.71
CA LEU A 126 -3.10 5.17 16.51
C LEU A 126 -4.13 6.33 16.49
N PRO A 127 -5.27 6.16 15.78
CA PRO A 127 -6.39 7.08 15.86
C PRO A 127 -6.84 7.33 17.31
N ALA A 128 -7.32 8.54 17.59
CA ALA A 128 -7.68 8.94 18.96
C ALA A 128 -8.85 8.14 19.57
N ASP A 129 -9.65 7.44 18.76
CA ASP A 129 -10.76 6.59 19.22
C ASP A 129 -10.40 5.09 19.37
N GLU A 130 -9.22 4.68 18.91
CA GLU A 130 -8.66 3.33 19.06
C GLU A 130 -7.59 3.29 20.17
N GLY A 131 -7.91 3.89 21.32
CA GLY A 131 -7.22 3.56 22.57
C GLY A 131 -7.48 2.08 22.94
N PRO A 132 -6.60 1.43 23.72
CA PRO A 132 -6.78 0.03 24.09
C PRO A 132 -8.18 -0.15 24.70
N GLU A 133 -8.90 -1.17 24.22
CA GLU A 133 -10.27 -1.53 24.60
C GLU A 133 -10.47 -1.59 26.14
N GLU A 134 -9.40 -1.76 26.90
CA GLU A 134 -9.34 -1.75 28.36
C GLU A 134 -9.73 -0.41 29.04
N ALA A 135 -9.82 0.71 28.30
CA ALA A 135 -10.23 1.99 28.87
C ALA A 135 -11.75 2.25 28.87
N ARG A 136 -12.56 1.40 28.19
CA ARG A 136 -14.02 1.51 28.19
C ARG A 136 -14.62 0.74 29.37
N ALA A 137 -14.26 1.13 30.59
CA ALA A 137 -15.06 0.76 31.75
C ALA A 137 -16.45 1.38 31.60
N PRO A 138 -17.55 0.62 31.79
CA PRO A 138 -18.86 1.24 31.93
C PRO A 138 -18.81 2.11 33.18
N SER A 139 -19.18 3.39 33.03
CA SER A 139 -19.52 4.22 34.18
C SER A 139 -20.74 3.59 34.85
N GLU A 140 -20.50 2.80 35.90
CA GLU A 140 -21.57 2.38 36.80
C GLU A 140 -22.08 3.63 37.53
N GLY A 141 -23.35 3.94 37.28
CA GLY A 141 -24.18 4.80 38.13
C GLY A 141 -25.20 3.96 38.86
#